data_AF-A0A2V2XQY7-F1
#
_entry.id   AF-A0A2V2XQY7-F1
#
_cell.length_a   1.000
_cell.length_b   1.000
_cell.length_c   1.000
_cell.angle_alpha   90.00
_cell.angle_beta   90.00
_cell.angle_gamma   90.00
#
_symmetry.space_group_name_H-M   'P 1'
#
loop_
_entity.id
_entity.type
_entity.pdbx_description
1 polymer ?
#
loop_
_entity_poly.entity_id
_entity_poly.type
_entity_poly.pdbx_seq_one_letter_code
_entity_poly.pdbx_strand_id
1 'polypeptide(L)'
;MRLTRASGGWLHALISIEKSVDGDSKNAILAAFAAHPSLKIVTVVDGDIDIDNPEEVEWAIATRLQASRGIVIIKEARLSSLDPSARNGIGDKLGIDATVPIGERHRYRRARIPDTK
;
A
#
# COMPACT_ATOMS: atom_id res chain seq x y z
N MET A 1 -1.92 10.15 2.89
CA MET A 1 -0.73 9.44 2.36
C MET A 1 0.49 9.82 3.18
N ARG A 2 1.41 8.87 3.39
CA ARG A 2 2.67 9.07 4.11
C ARG A 2 3.82 8.41 3.35
N LEU A 3 4.96 9.08 3.22
CA LEU A 3 6.22 8.42 2.82
C LEU A 3 6.89 7.87 4.07
N THR A 4 7.24 6.59 4.06
CA THR A 4 7.72 5.91 5.27
C THR A 4 9.11 6.40 5.64
N ARG A 5 9.36 6.67 6.93
CA ARG A 5 10.68 7.07 7.41
C ARG A 5 11.73 5.98 7.19
N ALA A 6 11.33 4.71 7.30
CA ALA A 6 12.19 3.56 7.06
C ALA A 6 12.76 3.53 5.62
N SER A 7 12.04 4.10 4.66
CA SER A 7 12.50 4.23 3.26
C SER A 7 13.18 5.56 2.95
N GLY A 8 13.64 6.28 3.99
CA GLY A 8 14.22 7.62 3.87
C GLY A 8 13.19 8.70 3.54
N GLY A 9 11.89 8.42 3.68
CA GLY A 9 10.81 9.35 3.29
C GLY A 9 10.72 9.53 1.78
N TRP A 10 11.11 8.53 0.98
CA TRP A 10 11.22 8.67 -0.48
C TRP A 10 10.75 7.43 -1.26
N LEU A 11 11.16 6.22 -0.86
CA LEU A 11 11.01 5.03 -1.71
C LEU A 11 9.73 4.23 -1.49
N HIS A 12 9.04 4.42 -0.36
CA HIS A 12 7.81 3.70 -0.03
C HIS A 12 6.71 4.64 0.48
N ALA A 13 5.55 4.57 -0.17
CA ALA A 13 4.35 5.31 0.19
C ALA A 13 3.28 4.40 0.79
N LEU A 14 2.62 4.89 1.84
CA LEU A 14 1.41 4.34 2.42
C LEU A 14 0.24 5.28 2.11
N ILE A 15 -0.85 4.73 1.59
CA ILE A 15 -2.03 5.49 1.20
C ILE A 15 -3.26 4.85 1.84
N SER A 16 -3.89 5.57 2.74
CA SER A 16 -5.20 5.19 3.28
C SER A 16 -6.29 5.83 2.43
N ILE A 17 -7.29 5.05 2.03
CA ILE A 17 -8.41 5.50 1.19
C ILE A 17 -9.76 5.02 1.74
N GLU A 18 -10.80 5.78 1.45
CA GLU A 18 -12.17 5.28 1.46
C GLU A 18 -12.59 4.98 0.02
N LYS A 19 -12.57 3.70 -0.34
CA LYS A 19 -12.94 3.24 -1.69
C LYS A 19 -14.44 3.36 -1.94
N SER A 20 -14.78 3.78 -3.15
CA SER A 20 -16.15 3.79 -3.69
C SER A 20 -16.40 2.59 -4.62
N VAL A 21 -15.36 2.09 -5.29
CA VAL A 21 -15.41 0.87 -6.11
C VAL A 21 -14.16 0.01 -5.92
N ASP A 22 -14.31 -1.31 -6.05
CA ASP A 22 -13.17 -2.25 -6.08
C ASP A 22 -12.34 -2.02 -7.35
N GLY A 23 -11.28 -1.23 -7.20
CA GLY A 23 -10.45 -0.72 -8.29
C GLY A 23 -9.77 0.60 -7.93
N ASP A 24 -10.38 1.39 -7.03
CA ASP A 24 -9.83 2.66 -6.56
C ASP A 24 -8.44 2.50 -5.95
N SER A 25 -8.19 1.39 -5.25
CA SER A 25 -6.88 1.03 -4.69
C SER A 25 -5.79 0.95 -5.77
N LYS A 26 -6.06 0.29 -6.89
CA LYS A 26 -5.11 0.18 -8.02
C LYS A 26 -4.92 1.51 -8.73
N ASN A 27 -5.98 2.31 -8.88
CA ASN A 27 -5.86 3.67 -9.40
C ASN A 27 -5.00 4.55 -8.50
N ALA A 28 -5.16 4.45 -7.18
CA ALA A 28 -4.32 5.16 -6.21
C ALA A 28 -2.84 4.72 -6.31
N ILE A 29 -2.56 3.42 -6.48
CA ILE A 29 -1.20 2.90 -6.72
C ILE A 29 -0.59 3.56 -7.97
N LEU A 30 -1.30 3.52 -9.09
CA LEU A 30 -0.80 4.07 -10.36
C LEU A 30 -0.64 5.59 -10.30
N ALA A 31 -1.58 6.29 -9.66
CA ALA A 31 -1.51 7.73 -9.45
C ALA A 31 -0.28 8.13 -8.61
N ALA A 32 0.02 7.36 -7.55
CA ALA A 32 1.20 7.60 -6.73
C ALA A 32 2.51 7.40 -7.50
N PHE A 33 2.59 6.35 -8.33
CA PHE A 33 3.76 6.15 -9.20
C PHE A 33 3.89 7.24 -10.26
N ALA A 34 2.79 7.71 -10.84
CA ALA A 34 2.79 8.80 -11.81
C ALA A 34 3.23 10.13 -11.17
N ALA A 35 2.76 10.41 -9.96
CA ALA A 35 3.09 11.63 -9.23
C ALA A 35 4.53 11.64 -8.69
N HIS A 36 5.09 10.48 -8.34
CA HIS A 36 6.45 10.35 -7.83
C HIS A 36 7.26 9.29 -8.59
N PRO A 37 7.94 9.66 -9.69
CA PRO A 37 8.65 8.71 -10.55
C PRO A 37 9.75 7.88 -9.86
N SER A 38 10.34 8.38 -8.78
CA SER A 38 11.36 7.65 -8.00
C SER A 38 10.78 6.69 -6.96
N LEU A 39 9.47 6.74 -6.72
CA LEU A 39 8.79 5.88 -5.75
C LEU A 39 8.88 4.42 -6.20
N LYS A 40 9.27 3.54 -5.30
CA LYS A 40 9.45 2.12 -5.61
C LYS A 40 8.27 1.28 -5.16
N ILE A 41 7.78 1.55 -3.95
CA ILE A 41 6.73 0.74 -3.31
C ILE A 41 5.55 1.64 -2.95
N VAL A 42 4.34 1.17 -3.22
CA VAL A 42 3.09 1.78 -2.74
C VAL A 42 2.25 0.72 -2.06
N THR A 43 1.79 0.98 -0.84
CA THR A 43 0.79 0.17 -0.16
C THR A 43 -0.46 0.99 0.04
N VAL A 44 -1.60 0.47 -0.41
CA VAL A 44 -2.91 1.07 -0.20
C VAL A 44 -3.68 0.25 0.84
N VAL A 45 -4.22 0.94 1.84
CA VAL A 45 -5.00 0.39 2.94
C VAL A 45 -6.33 1.15 3.06
N ASP A 46 -7.30 0.60 3.79
CA ASP A 46 -8.58 1.28 4.02
C ASP A 46 -8.44 2.45 5.03
N GLY A 47 -9.48 3.28 5.13
CA GLY A 47 -9.59 4.42 6.04
C GLY A 47 -9.49 4.08 7.54
N ASP A 48 -9.71 2.82 7.90
CA ASP A 48 -9.65 2.31 9.28
C ASP A 48 -8.24 1.85 9.72
N ILE A 49 -7.24 2.05 8.87
CA ILE A 49 -5.84 1.72 9.16
C ILE A 49 -5.05 3.00 9.43
N ASP A 50 -4.45 3.10 10.62
CA ASP A 50 -3.50 4.17 10.91
C ASP A 50 -2.17 3.92 10.18
N ILE A 51 -1.91 4.70 9.13
CA ILE A 51 -0.69 4.60 8.33
C ILE A 51 0.57 5.13 9.04
N ASP A 52 0.43 5.80 10.18
CA ASP A 52 1.56 6.18 11.03
C ASP A 52 1.92 5.08 12.04
N ASN A 53 1.09 4.03 12.16
CA ASN A 53 1.38 2.81 12.91
C ASN A 53 1.80 1.66 11.96
N PRO A 54 3.09 1.31 11.89
CA PRO A 54 3.57 0.24 11.00
C PRO A 54 2.93 -1.12 11.27
N GLU A 55 2.58 -1.43 12.52
CA GLU A 55 1.98 -2.71 12.89
C GLU A 55 0.57 -2.86 12.31
N GLU A 56 -0.22 -1.77 12.26
CA GLU A 56 -1.55 -1.81 11.64
C GLU A 56 -1.48 -1.99 10.12
N VAL A 57 -0.49 -1.36 9.49
CA VAL A 57 -0.24 -1.49 8.06
C VAL A 57 0.19 -2.92 7.72
N GLU A 58 1.10 -3.48 8.50
CA GLU A 58 1.52 -4.88 8.38
C GLU A 58 0.34 -5.83 8.58
N TRP A 59 -0.49 -5.60 9.59
CA TRP A 59 -1.71 -6.38 9.83
C TRP A 59 -2.66 -6.32 8.63
N ALA A 60 -2.86 -5.14 8.03
CA ALA A 60 -3.68 -4.99 6.84
C ALA A 60 -3.11 -5.79 5.67
N ILE A 61 -1.79 -5.72 5.43
CA ILE A 61 -1.13 -6.53 4.40
C ILE A 61 -1.33 -8.02 4.69
N ALA A 62 -1.09 -8.48 5.90
CA ALA A 62 -1.15 -9.90 6.25
C ALA A 62 -2.57 -10.49 6.12
N THR A 63 -3.61 -9.70 6.41
CA THR A 63 -4.98 -10.21 6.57
C THR A 63 -5.95 -9.81 5.44
N ARG A 64 -5.63 -8.76 4.67
CA ARG A 64 -6.50 -8.25 3.60
C ARG A 64 -5.94 -8.48 2.20
N LEU A 65 -4.62 -8.64 2.06
CA LEU A 65 -4.00 -8.90 0.77
C LEU A 65 -4.27 -10.35 0.31
N GLN A 66 -4.55 -10.48 -1.00
CA GLN A 66 -4.41 -11.74 -1.70
C GLN A 66 -3.50 -11.54 -2.90
N ALA A 67 -2.31 -12.14 -2.85
CA ALA A 67 -1.19 -11.79 -3.72
C ALA A 67 -1.53 -11.87 -5.21
N SER A 68 -2.29 -12.89 -5.63
CA SER A 68 -2.67 -13.11 -7.03
C SER A 68 -3.50 -11.98 -7.65
N ARG A 69 -4.17 -11.16 -6.83
CA ARG A 69 -5.06 -10.09 -7.31
C ARG A 69 -4.74 -8.70 -6.77
N GLY A 70 -4.10 -8.62 -5.60
CA GLY A 70 -3.77 -7.37 -4.92
C GLY A 70 -2.36 -6.85 -5.18
N ILE A 71 -1.49 -7.62 -5.84
CA ILE A 71 -0.15 -7.15 -6.23
C ILE A 71 -0.18 -6.55 -7.64
N VAL A 72 0.43 -5.38 -7.78
CA VAL A 72 0.73 -4.72 -9.06
C VAL A 72 2.24 -4.63 -9.19
N ILE A 73 2.81 -5.22 -10.26
CA ILE A 73 4.23 -5.11 -10.57
C ILE A 73 4.37 -4.34 -11.88
N ILE A 74 5.13 -3.25 -11.86
CA ILE A 74 5.55 -2.54 -13.07
C ILE A 74 7.02 -2.84 -13.26
N LYS A 75 7.33 -3.63 -14.28
CA LYS A 75 8.71 -4.08 -14.54
C LYS A 75 9.52 -3.02 -15.29
N GLU A 76 10.82 -3.01 -15.06
CA GLU A 76 11.79 -2.20 -15.82
C GLU A 76 11.41 -0.71 -15.90
N ALA A 77 10.93 -0.16 -14.78
CA ALA A 77 10.58 1.24 -14.64
C ALA A 77 11.74 2.06 -14.07
N ARG A 78 11.70 3.38 -14.29
CA ARG A 78 12.65 4.30 -13.66
C ARG A 78 12.45 4.30 -12.14
N LEU A 79 13.55 4.20 -11.40
CA LEU A 79 13.62 4.28 -9.94
C LEU A 79 14.50 5.45 -9.50
N SER A 80 14.71 5.60 -8.20
CA SER A 80 15.66 6.55 -7.64
C SER A 80 17.09 6.18 -8.04
N SER A 81 17.93 7.17 -8.35
CA SER A 81 19.38 6.97 -8.52
C SER A 81 20.08 6.55 -7.23
N LEU A 82 19.42 6.71 -6.08
CA LEU A 82 19.90 6.29 -4.76
C LEU A 82 19.42 4.88 -4.37
N ASP A 83 18.61 4.21 -5.19
CA ASP A 83 18.22 2.82 -4.93
C ASP A 83 19.36 1.88 -5.38
N PRO A 84 20.11 1.25 -4.45
CA PRO A 84 21.24 0.40 -4.81
C PRO A 84 20.83 -0.92 -5.47
N SER A 85 19.55 -1.30 -5.40
CA SER A 85 19.04 -2.51 -6.07
C SER A 85 18.64 -2.28 -7.53
N ALA A 86 18.53 -1.02 -7.96
CA ALA A 86 18.25 -0.68 -9.34
C ALA A 86 19.52 -0.86 -10.20
N ARG A 87 19.35 -1.35 -11.43
CA ARG A 87 20.44 -1.46 -12.41
C ARG A 87 20.38 -0.24 -13.32
N ASN A 88 21.36 0.65 -13.23
CA ASN A 88 21.39 1.91 -13.97
C ASN A 88 20.13 2.78 -13.76
N GLY A 89 19.59 2.79 -12.54
CA GLY A 89 18.37 3.53 -12.20
C GLY A 89 17.07 2.93 -12.74
N ILE A 90 17.11 1.70 -13.27
CA ILE A 90 15.97 0.93 -13.76
C ILE A 90 15.74 -0.26 -12.83
N GLY A 91 14.48 -0.55 -12.54
CA GLY A 91 14.07 -1.73 -11.79
C GLY A 91 12.56 -1.82 -11.66
N ASP A 92 12.09 -2.66 -10.74
CA ASP A 92 10.67 -2.95 -10.63
C ASP A 92 9.99 -2.11 -9.54
N LYS A 93 8.75 -1.70 -9.79
CA LYS A 93 7.87 -1.06 -8.82
C LYS A 93 6.84 -2.05 -8.29
N LEU A 94 6.50 -1.92 -7.01
CA LEU A 94 5.56 -2.79 -6.31
C LEU A 94 4.39 -2.00 -5.74
N GLY A 95 3.19 -2.25 -6.24
CA GLY A 95 1.94 -1.82 -5.65
C GLY A 95 1.30 -2.95 -4.85
N ILE A 96 0.83 -2.65 -3.65
CA ILE A 96 0.15 -3.58 -2.75
C ILE A 96 -1.24 -3.01 -2.45
N ASP A 97 -2.27 -3.72 -2.86
CA ASP A 97 -3.65 -3.49 -2.45
C ASP A 97 -3.97 -4.35 -1.23
N ALA A 98 -3.94 -3.72 -0.06
CA ALA A 98 -4.30 -4.30 1.23
C ALA A 98 -5.68 -3.76 1.71
N THR A 99 -6.57 -3.45 0.77
CA THR A 99 -7.93 -2.97 1.07
C THR A 99 -8.95 -4.10 1.08
N VAL A 100 -10.03 -3.93 1.85
CA VAL A 100 -11.13 -4.91 1.92
C VAL A 100 -12.02 -4.81 0.68
N PRO A 101 -12.45 -5.92 0.04
CA PRO A 101 -13.47 -5.87 -1.01
C PRO A 101 -14.77 -5.23 -0.50
N ILE A 102 -15.39 -4.33 -1.27
CA ILE A 102 -16.54 -3.54 -0.80
C ILE A 102 -17.69 -4.42 -0.31
N GLY A 103 -18.02 -5.48 -1.06
CA GLY A 103 -19.08 -6.43 -0.70
C GLY A 103 -18.81 -7.26 0.56
N GLU A 104 -17.57 -7.26 1.05
CA GLU A 104 -17.12 -8.15 2.13
C GLU A 104 -16.73 -7.41 3.41
N ARG A 105 -16.89 -6.08 3.49
CA ARG A 105 -16.51 -5.26 4.67
C ARG A 105 -16.95 -5.84 6.02
N HIS A 106 -18.09 -6.52 6.06
CA HIS A 106 -18.60 -7.16 7.27
C HIS A 106 -17.69 -8.27 7.84
N ARG A 107 -16.92 -8.98 7.00
CA ARG A 107 -16.03 -10.09 7.39
C ARG A 107 -14.71 -9.61 8.00
N TYR A 108 -14.34 -8.35 7.75
CA TYR A 108 -13.03 -7.79 8.08
C TYR A 108 -13.06 -6.81 9.26
N ARG A 109 -14.17 -6.78 10.01
CA ARG A 109 -14.24 -5.99 11.24
C ARG A 109 -13.22 -6.51 12.25
N ARG A 110 -12.39 -5.63 12.79
CA ARG A 110 -11.46 -5.97 13.87
C ARG A 110 -12.24 -6.50 15.08
N ALA A 111 -11.73 -7.59 15.66
CA ALA A 111 -12.24 -8.07 16.94
C ALA A 111 -12.03 -6.99 18.01
N ARG A 112 -13.01 -6.83 18.91
CA ARG A 112 -12.92 -5.91 20.05
C ARG A 112 -13.06 -6.72 21.31
N ILE A 113 -12.22 -6.43 22.31
CA ILE A 113 -12.41 -6.94 23.66
C ILE A 113 -13.59 -6.16 24.25
N PRO A 114 -14.67 -6.82 24.72
CA PRO A 114 -15.76 -6.12 25.38
C PRO A 114 -15.23 -5.40 26.64
N ASP A 115 -15.67 -4.17 26.86
CA ASP A 115 -15.33 -3.45 28.08
C ASP A 115 -15.82 -4.26 29.29
N THR A 116 -14.91 -4.67 30.17
CA THR A 116 -15.24 -5.20 31.49
C THR A 116 -15.88 -4.09 32.31
N LYS A 117 -17.15 -4.28 32.66
CA LYS A 117 -17.86 -3.44 33.65
C LYS A 117 -17.17 -3.47 35.01
#